data_AF-A0A6A5Z6J7-F1
#
_entry.id   AF-A0A6A5Z6J7-F1
#
_cell.length_a   1.000
_cell.length_b   1.000
_cell.length_c   1.000
_cell.angle_alpha   90.00
_cell.angle_beta   90.00
_cell.angle_gamma   90.00
#
_symmetry.space_group_name_H-M   'P 1'
#
loop_
_entity.id
_entity.type
_entity.pdbx_description
1 polymer ?
#
loop_
_entity_poly.entity_id
_entity_poly.type
_entity_poly.pdbx_seq_one_letter_code
_entity_poly.pdbx_strand_id
1 'polypeptide(L)'
;MPTSNHPASRAQRPLPTLLLSALILALGLPIPILAQIFSRVFVPAITLGSKTIKVGPNNSTKTISFGLLTGPVDAVIAASFISLISSVILIGALGIVRHVSMHNVWGWGLVVPAVANLLGQVGALAYVFIVHGQHKEAGSVEEVRFVDGRYDTNGTLYTTEAWACMMERFYASQEPWAKKSCSDLKTGRILTIPMTVCALVLAALSLWQVQRRGGFRWLLHGQGRMAMKSESIPL
;
A
#
# COMPACT_ATOMS: atom_id res chain seq x y z
N MET A 1 -13.99 47.37 -33.08
CA MET A 1 -14.05 46.45 -31.92
C MET A 1 -13.68 45.06 -32.39
N PRO A 2 -12.55 44.49 -31.96
CA PRO A 2 -12.19 43.12 -32.32
C PRO A 2 -13.11 42.15 -31.57
N THR A 3 -13.89 41.37 -32.32
CA THR A 3 -14.71 40.28 -31.79
C THR A 3 -13.78 39.21 -31.23
N SER A 4 -13.84 38.98 -29.92
CA SER A 4 -13.12 37.89 -29.28
C SER A 4 -13.67 36.56 -29.78
N ASN A 5 -12.98 35.95 -30.75
CA ASN A 5 -13.23 34.58 -31.15
C ASN A 5 -12.91 33.67 -29.95
N HIS A 6 -13.90 33.40 -29.12
CA HIS A 6 -13.80 32.35 -28.12
C HIS A 6 -13.64 31.02 -28.89
N PRO A 7 -12.51 30.31 -28.73
CA PRO A 7 -12.34 29.03 -29.38
C PRO A 7 -13.49 28.12 -28.92
N ALA A 8 -14.23 27.60 -29.89
CA ALA A 8 -15.33 26.67 -29.67
C ALA A 8 -14.90 25.61 -28.65
N SER A 9 -15.64 25.51 -27.55
CA SER A 9 -15.38 24.56 -26.50
C SER A 9 -15.35 23.16 -27.13
N ARG A 10 -14.15 22.58 -27.23
CA ARG A 10 -13.98 21.24 -27.80
C ARG A 10 -14.84 20.30 -26.96
N ALA A 11 -15.92 19.78 -27.54
CA ALA A 11 -16.85 18.89 -26.87
C ALA A 11 -16.07 17.78 -26.17
N GLN A 12 -16.04 17.82 -24.84
CA GLN A 12 -15.30 16.86 -24.05
C GLN A 12 -16.00 15.51 -24.19
N ARG A 13 -15.31 14.53 -24.78
CA ARG A 13 -15.82 13.17 -24.88
C ARG A 13 -15.81 12.55 -23.47
N PRO A 14 -16.96 12.18 -22.88
CA PRO A 14 -17.00 11.63 -21.52
C PRO A 14 -16.45 10.19 -21.46
N LEU A 15 -16.56 9.46 -22.55
CA LEU A 15 -16.13 8.05 -22.66
C LEU A 15 -14.68 7.79 -22.21
N PRO A 16 -13.64 8.51 -22.67
CA PRO A 16 -12.27 8.29 -22.21
C PRO A 16 -12.06 8.61 -20.73
N THR A 17 -12.87 9.46 -20.10
CA THR A 17 -12.79 9.70 -18.65
C THR A 17 -13.38 8.53 -17.89
N LEU A 18 -14.55 8.05 -18.30
CA LEU A 18 -15.19 6.88 -17.70
C LEU A 18 -14.29 5.64 -17.80
N LEU A 19 -13.67 5.39 -18.96
CA LEU A 19 -12.76 4.27 -19.15
C LEU A 19 -11.53 4.35 -18.24
N LEU A 20 -10.93 5.54 -18.08
CA LEU A 20 -9.77 5.71 -17.20
C LEU A 20 -10.15 5.62 -15.73
N SER A 21 -11.30 6.17 -15.33
CA SER A 21 -11.80 6.01 -13.96
C SER A 21 -12.09 4.54 -13.65
N ALA A 22 -12.73 3.80 -14.57
CA ALA A 22 -12.96 2.37 -14.43
C ALA A 22 -11.65 1.58 -14.32
N LEU A 23 -10.64 1.93 -15.12
CA LEU A 23 -9.31 1.32 -15.04
C LEU A 23 -8.63 1.61 -13.68
N ILE A 24 -8.70 2.84 -13.18
CA ILE A 24 -8.14 3.21 -11.87
C ILE A 24 -8.84 2.42 -10.75
N LEU A 25 -10.18 2.29 -10.81
CA LEU A 25 -10.94 1.49 -9.86
C LEU A 25 -10.55 0.01 -9.92
N ALA A 26 -10.44 -0.57 -11.12
CA ALA A 26 -10.09 -1.96 -11.33
C ALA A 26 -8.68 -2.30 -10.82
N LEU A 27 -7.73 -1.36 -10.93
CA LEU A 27 -6.37 -1.54 -10.43
C LEU A 27 -6.23 -1.18 -8.94
N GLY A 28 -7.02 -0.23 -8.45
CA GLY A 28 -6.84 0.39 -7.14
C GLY A 28 -7.69 -0.18 -6.01
N LEU A 29 -8.75 -0.94 -6.30
CA LEU A 29 -9.67 -1.48 -5.28
C LEU A 29 -9.53 -2.98 -5.02
N PRO A 30 -9.61 -3.89 -6.02
CA PRO A 30 -9.76 -5.32 -5.73
C PRO A 30 -8.58 -5.90 -4.96
N ILE A 31 -7.35 -5.58 -5.38
CA ILE A 31 -6.14 -6.16 -4.78
C ILE A 31 -5.92 -5.64 -3.35
N PRO A 32 -6.00 -4.33 -3.05
CA PRO A 32 -5.93 -3.85 -1.67
C PRO A 32 -7.03 -4.39 -0.75
N ILE A 33 -8.25 -4.57 -1.27
CA ILE A 33 -9.35 -5.16 -0.49
C ILE A 33 -9.03 -6.63 -0.15
N LEU A 34 -8.58 -7.41 -1.13
CA LEU A 34 -8.16 -8.79 -0.90
C LEU A 34 -7.00 -8.85 0.11
N ALA A 35 -6.00 -7.97 -0.02
CA ALA A 35 -4.89 -7.89 0.92
C ALA A 35 -5.37 -7.62 2.35
N GLN A 36 -6.36 -6.75 2.55
CA GLN A 36 -6.96 -6.54 3.88
C GLN A 36 -7.70 -7.77 4.41
N ILE A 37 -8.47 -8.47 3.57
CA ILE A 37 -9.19 -9.68 3.96
C ILE A 37 -8.20 -10.75 4.45
N PHE A 38 -7.15 -11.01 3.67
CA PHE A 38 -6.14 -12.01 4.01
C PHE A 38 -5.23 -11.61 5.18
N SER A 39 -5.07 -10.31 5.43
CA SER A 39 -4.28 -9.81 6.57
C SER A 39 -5.06 -9.81 7.89
N ARG A 40 -6.39 -9.89 7.85
CA ARG A 40 -7.28 -9.92 9.03
C ARG A 40 -7.63 -11.36 9.42
N VAL A 41 -6.61 -12.13 9.77
CA VAL A 41 -6.81 -13.48 10.30
C VAL A 41 -6.78 -13.52 11.82
N PHE A 42 -7.51 -14.48 12.36
CA PHE A 42 -7.44 -14.82 13.77
C PHE A 42 -6.12 -15.54 14.05
N VAL A 43 -5.33 -14.95 14.96
CA VAL A 43 -4.20 -15.61 15.60
C VAL A 43 -4.35 -15.37 17.11
N PRO A 44 -4.35 -16.41 17.95
CA PRO A 44 -4.51 -16.25 19.38
C PRO A 44 -3.38 -15.38 19.94
N ALA A 45 -3.70 -14.59 20.95
CA ALA A 45 -2.70 -13.77 21.65
C ALA A 45 -1.79 -14.69 22.46
N ILE A 46 -0.55 -14.87 21.98
CA ILE A 46 0.45 -15.72 22.61
C ILE A 46 1.57 -14.83 23.14
N THR A 47 1.92 -15.06 24.40
CA THR A 47 3.09 -14.46 25.04
C THR A 47 4.28 -15.37 24.81
N LEU A 48 5.21 -14.97 23.94
CA LEU A 48 6.42 -15.74 23.63
C LEU A 48 7.47 -15.66 24.75
N GLY A 49 7.42 -14.58 25.53
CA GLY A 49 8.30 -14.38 26.66
C GLY A 49 7.91 -13.17 27.47
N SER A 50 8.53 -13.02 28.63
CA SER A 50 8.40 -11.82 29.46
C SER A 50 9.74 -11.43 30.04
N LYS A 51 9.99 -10.13 30.13
CA LYS A 51 11.18 -9.58 30.77
C LYS A 51 10.78 -8.63 31.88
N THR A 52 11.24 -8.93 33.09
CA THR A 52 11.09 -8.07 34.25
C THR A 52 12.20 -7.01 34.21
N ILE A 53 11.82 -5.75 34.19
CA ILE A 53 12.75 -4.62 34.24
C ILE A 53 12.47 -3.88 35.55
N LYS A 54 13.53 -3.54 36.29
CA LYS A 54 13.42 -2.63 37.44
C LYS A 54 13.20 -1.21 36.92
N VAL A 55 12.04 -0.64 37.22
CA VAL A 55 11.65 0.70 36.80
C VAL A 55 11.53 1.56 38.06
N GLY A 56 12.54 2.40 38.31
CA GLY A 56 12.50 3.43 39.36
C GLY A 56 13.28 3.11 40.66
N PRO A 57 13.47 4.12 41.53
CA PRO A 57 14.30 4.05 42.74
C PRO A 57 13.73 3.13 43.84
N ASN A 58 12.44 2.79 43.78
CA ASN A 58 11.77 1.95 44.79
C ASN A 58 11.85 0.45 44.50
N ASN A 59 12.77 -0.01 43.66
CA ASN A 59 12.84 -1.41 43.20
C ASN A 59 11.53 -1.95 42.54
N SER A 60 10.63 -1.08 42.06
CA SER A 60 9.42 -1.52 41.37
C SER A 60 9.76 -2.22 40.06
N THR A 61 9.38 -3.49 39.92
CA THR A 61 9.56 -4.26 38.70
C THR A 61 8.34 -4.14 37.80
N LYS A 62 8.55 -3.84 36.51
CA LYS A 62 7.51 -4.00 35.49
C LYS A 62 7.87 -5.18 34.59
N THR A 63 6.94 -6.10 34.43
CA THR A 63 7.05 -7.22 33.49
C THR A 63 6.51 -6.78 32.14
N ILE A 64 7.36 -6.79 31.12
CA ILE A 64 6.98 -6.54 29.74
C ILE A 64 6.85 -7.89 29.06
N SER A 65 5.66 -8.23 28.59
CA SER A 65 5.41 -9.43 27.80
C SER A 65 5.62 -9.13 26.33
N PHE A 66 6.35 -10.00 25.64
CA PHE A 66 6.57 -9.90 24.20
C PHE A 66 5.58 -10.82 23.49
N GLY A 67 4.75 -10.22 22.64
CA GLY A 67 3.86 -10.94 21.75
C GLY A 67 4.52 -11.24 20.40
N LEU A 68 3.70 -11.76 19.49
CA LEU A 68 4.07 -11.96 18.09
C LEU A 68 4.36 -10.61 17.41
N LEU A 69 5.37 -10.59 16.53
CA LEU A 69 5.65 -9.42 15.72
C LEU A 69 4.61 -9.30 14.59
N THR A 70 3.73 -8.30 14.68
CA THR A 70 2.69 -7.98 13.69
C THR A 70 3.18 -7.11 12.54
N GLY A 71 4.42 -6.61 12.61
CA GLY A 71 4.98 -5.61 11.69
C GLY A 71 4.70 -5.86 10.21
N PRO A 72 4.98 -7.05 9.64
CA PRO A 72 4.69 -7.33 8.23
C PRO A 72 3.20 -7.20 7.88
N VAL A 73 2.32 -7.69 8.75
CA VAL A 73 0.86 -7.63 8.56
C VAL A 73 0.39 -6.17 8.60
N ASP A 74 0.88 -5.40 9.57
CA ASP A 74 0.56 -3.99 9.71
C ASP A 74 1.03 -3.18 8.49
N ALA A 75 2.19 -3.52 7.91
CA ALA A 75 2.70 -2.90 6.69
C ALA A 75 1.80 -3.19 5.47
N VAL A 76 1.32 -4.43 5.30
CA VAL A 76 0.37 -4.78 4.22
C VAL A 76 -0.95 -4.03 4.38
N ILE A 77 -1.46 -3.93 5.62
CA ILE A 77 -2.70 -3.19 5.93
C ILE A 77 -2.52 -1.70 5.62
N ALA A 78 -1.42 -1.09 6.07
CA ALA A 78 -1.12 0.31 5.82
C ALA A 78 -0.99 0.60 4.31
N ALA A 79 -0.25 -0.23 3.59
CA ALA A 79 -0.12 -0.13 2.13
C ALA A 79 -1.47 -0.24 1.42
N SER A 80 -2.36 -1.10 1.91
CA SER A 80 -3.71 -1.25 1.37
C SER A 80 -4.52 0.04 1.54
N PHE A 81 -4.48 0.65 2.72
CA PHE A 81 -5.17 1.94 2.95
C PHE A 81 -4.61 3.08 2.09
N ILE A 82 -3.28 3.17 1.96
CA ILE A 82 -2.64 4.16 1.08
C ILE A 82 -3.14 4.00 -0.36
N SER A 83 -3.24 2.78 -0.87
CA SER A 83 -3.74 2.51 -2.22
C SER A 83 -5.21 2.91 -2.39
N LEU A 84 -6.07 2.56 -1.43
CA LEU A 84 -7.49 2.91 -1.46
C LEU A 84 -7.70 4.43 -1.49
N ILE A 85 -7.05 5.15 -0.56
CA ILE A 85 -7.14 6.61 -0.47
C ILE A 85 -6.61 7.27 -1.75
N SER A 86 -5.45 6.82 -2.23
CA SER A 86 -4.83 7.38 -3.44
C SER A 86 -5.69 7.18 -4.68
N SER A 87 -6.36 6.03 -4.80
CA SER A 87 -7.27 5.74 -5.91
C SER A 87 -8.49 6.66 -5.94
N VAL A 88 -9.08 6.94 -4.77
CA VAL A 88 -10.20 7.89 -4.65
C VAL A 88 -9.77 9.31 -5.04
N ILE A 89 -8.62 9.77 -4.53
CA ILE A 89 -8.08 11.10 -4.86
C ILE A 89 -7.78 11.19 -6.36
N LEU A 90 -7.17 10.16 -6.96
CA LEU A 90 -6.84 10.12 -8.38
C LEU A 90 -8.06 10.26 -9.27
N ILE A 91 -9.15 9.56 -8.95
CA ILE A 91 -10.41 9.64 -9.72
C ILE A 91 -11.01 11.04 -9.61
N GLY A 92 -11.04 11.61 -8.41
CA GLY A 92 -11.52 12.98 -8.17
C GLY A 92 -10.69 14.01 -8.95
N ALA A 93 -9.37 13.94 -8.84
CA ALA A 93 -8.46 14.82 -9.56
C ALA A 93 -8.59 14.66 -11.08
N LEU A 94 -8.74 13.43 -11.59
CA LEU A 94 -8.93 13.17 -13.02
C LEU A 94 -10.23 13.81 -13.54
N GLY A 95 -11.33 13.66 -12.78
CA GLY A 95 -12.61 14.28 -13.11
C GLY A 95 -12.50 15.80 -13.18
N ILE A 96 -11.89 16.42 -12.17
CA ILE A 96 -11.75 17.87 -12.06
C ILE A 96 -10.83 18.42 -13.16
N VAL A 97 -9.65 17.81 -13.37
CA VAL A 97 -8.70 18.20 -14.43
C VAL A 97 -9.38 18.15 -15.79
N ARG A 98 -10.21 17.15 -16.05
CA ARG A 98 -10.83 16.95 -17.36
C ARG A 98 -12.07 17.80 -17.60
N HIS A 99 -12.91 18.01 -16.60
CA HIS A 99 -14.25 18.57 -16.80
C HIS A 99 -14.47 19.95 -16.16
N VAL A 100 -13.72 20.31 -15.11
CA VAL A 100 -14.02 21.49 -14.31
C VAL A 100 -12.96 22.57 -14.48
N SER A 101 -11.69 22.23 -14.32
CA SER A 101 -10.63 23.22 -14.13
C SER A 101 -9.30 22.77 -14.73
N MET A 102 -8.63 23.69 -15.42
CA MET A 102 -7.27 23.48 -15.95
C MET A 102 -6.18 24.02 -15.02
N HIS A 103 -6.51 24.40 -13.79
CA HIS A 103 -5.52 24.88 -12.83
C HIS A 103 -4.49 23.79 -12.51
N ASN A 104 -3.22 24.19 -12.42
CA ASN A 104 -2.07 23.34 -12.14
C ASN A 104 -2.18 22.58 -10.81
N VAL A 105 -2.86 23.14 -9.82
CA VAL A 105 -3.14 22.50 -8.51
C VAL A 105 -3.78 21.13 -8.69
N TRP A 106 -4.70 20.98 -9.65
CA TRP A 106 -5.36 19.69 -9.91
C TRP A 106 -4.44 18.69 -10.62
N GLY A 107 -3.41 19.17 -11.31
CA GLY A 107 -2.33 18.33 -11.82
C GLY A 107 -1.49 17.72 -10.70
N TRP A 108 -1.21 18.48 -9.64
CA TRP A 108 -0.58 17.94 -8.42
C TRP A 108 -1.47 16.92 -7.73
N GLY A 109 -2.79 17.13 -7.75
CA GLY A 109 -3.78 16.13 -7.33
C GLY A 109 -3.74 14.81 -8.11
N LEU A 110 -3.16 14.76 -9.30
CA LEU A 110 -2.91 13.51 -10.03
C LEU A 110 -1.56 12.88 -9.66
N VAL A 111 -0.50 13.68 -9.54
CA VAL A 111 0.86 13.16 -9.37
C VAL A 111 1.14 12.73 -7.94
N VAL A 112 0.82 13.59 -6.96
CA VAL A 112 1.15 13.37 -5.54
C VAL A 112 0.56 12.05 -5.01
N PRO A 113 -0.75 11.78 -5.12
CA PRO A 113 -1.30 10.52 -4.60
C PRO A 113 -0.75 9.30 -5.33
N ALA A 114 -0.49 9.38 -6.64
CA ALA A 114 0.07 8.26 -7.37
C ALA A 114 1.51 7.93 -6.95
N VAL A 115 2.35 8.96 -6.80
CA VAL A 115 3.73 8.81 -6.34
C VAL A 115 3.76 8.35 -4.89
N ALA A 116 2.94 8.92 -4.02
CA ALA A 116 2.81 8.49 -2.63
C ALA A 116 2.36 7.03 -2.53
N ASN A 117 1.40 6.61 -3.36
CA ASN A 117 0.99 5.20 -3.43
C ASN A 117 2.16 4.30 -3.85
N LEU A 118 2.85 4.64 -4.94
CA LEU A 118 3.98 3.86 -5.43
C LEU A 118 5.09 3.72 -4.37
N LEU A 119 5.49 4.83 -3.74
CA LEU A 119 6.50 4.81 -2.68
C LEU A 119 6.03 4.00 -1.47
N GLY A 120 4.76 4.13 -1.08
CA GLY A 120 4.16 3.33 -0.01
C GLY A 120 4.18 1.83 -0.32
N GLN A 121 3.82 1.43 -1.54
CA GLN A 121 3.85 0.02 -1.96
C GLN A 121 5.28 -0.52 -2.01
N VAL A 122 6.23 0.21 -2.60
CA VAL A 122 7.65 -0.20 -2.67
C VAL A 122 8.23 -0.34 -1.26
N GLY A 123 7.94 0.62 -0.37
CA GLY A 123 8.38 0.57 1.02
C GLY A 123 7.81 -0.62 1.79
N ALA A 124 6.50 -0.88 1.66
CA ALA A 124 5.86 -2.02 2.29
C ALA A 124 6.37 -3.36 1.74
N LEU A 125 6.53 -3.48 0.42
CA LEU A 125 7.10 -4.66 -0.22
C LEU A 125 8.52 -4.93 0.31
N ALA A 126 9.40 -3.93 0.28
CA ALA A 126 10.76 -4.06 0.78
C ALA A 126 10.78 -4.47 2.27
N TYR A 127 9.98 -3.80 3.10
CA TYR A 127 9.88 -4.08 4.53
C TYR A 127 9.44 -5.52 4.81
N VAL A 128 8.37 -5.97 4.17
CA VAL A 128 7.83 -7.33 4.38
C VAL A 128 8.84 -8.40 3.99
N PHE A 129 9.56 -8.23 2.87
CA PHE A 129 10.58 -9.19 2.45
C PHE A 129 11.83 -9.19 3.34
N ILE A 130 12.26 -8.02 3.83
CA ILE A 130 13.38 -7.92 4.77
C ILE A 130 13.03 -8.60 6.09
N VAL A 131 11.88 -8.27 6.68
CA VAL A 131 11.47 -8.83 7.98
C VAL A 131 11.22 -10.34 7.87
N HIS A 132 10.66 -10.81 6.76
CA HIS A 132 10.51 -12.24 6.52
C HIS A 132 11.87 -12.97 6.46
N GLY A 133 12.89 -12.35 5.86
CA GLY A 133 14.24 -12.91 5.81
C GLY A 133 14.93 -12.96 7.19
N GLN A 134 14.61 -12.03 8.09
CA GLN A 134 15.20 -11.92 9.43
C GLN A 134 14.58 -12.91 10.43
N HIS A 135 13.29 -13.18 10.33
CA HIS A 135 12.56 -14.05 11.27
C HIS A 135 12.10 -15.33 10.58
N LYS A 136 13.02 -16.29 10.46
CA LYS A 136 12.74 -17.60 9.87
C LYS A 136 11.86 -18.43 10.80
N GLU A 137 11.10 -19.35 10.20
CA GLU A 137 10.35 -20.38 10.91
C GLU A 137 11.31 -21.32 11.65
N ALA A 138 10.88 -21.85 12.80
CA ALA A 138 11.67 -22.82 13.54
C ALA A 138 11.92 -24.08 12.70
N GLY A 139 13.12 -24.64 12.81
CA GLY A 139 13.52 -25.83 12.07
C GLY A 139 12.93 -27.12 12.66
N SER A 140 12.57 -27.09 13.94
CA SER A 140 12.34 -28.28 14.74
C SER A 140 11.36 -28.03 15.90
N VAL A 141 10.79 -29.11 16.46
CA VAL A 141 9.86 -29.06 17.60
C VAL A 141 10.62 -28.72 18.89
N GLU A 142 11.93 -28.96 18.93
CA GLU A 142 12.79 -28.68 20.07
C GLU A 142 12.97 -27.18 20.32
N GLU A 143 12.85 -26.35 19.28
CA GLU A 143 12.92 -24.88 19.32
C GLU A 143 11.64 -24.24 19.86
N VAL A 144 10.49 -24.89 19.66
CA VAL A 144 9.19 -24.42 20.17
C VAL A 144 8.47 -25.57 20.84
N ARG A 145 8.52 -25.59 22.17
CA ARG A 145 7.99 -26.69 22.99
C ARG A 145 6.68 -26.27 23.63
N PHE A 146 5.72 -27.19 23.67
CA PHE A 146 4.50 -27.03 24.45
C PHE A 146 4.68 -27.64 25.83
N VAL A 147 4.85 -26.81 26.86
CA VAL A 147 5.10 -27.21 28.26
C VAL A 147 4.10 -26.49 29.17
N ASP A 148 3.44 -27.23 30.06
CA ASP A 148 2.48 -26.70 31.04
C ASP A 148 1.36 -25.82 30.43
N GLY A 149 0.88 -26.21 29.24
CA GLY A 149 -0.18 -25.48 28.54
C GLY A 149 0.27 -24.16 27.91
N ARG A 150 1.58 -23.91 27.81
CA ARG A 150 2.17 -22.73 27.17
C ARG A 150 3.24 -23.13 26.17
N TYR A 151 3.40 -22.29 25.15
CA TYR A 151 4.50 -22.45 24.21
C TYR A 151 5.74 -21.73 24.73
N ASP A 152 6.83 -22.47 24.89
CA ASP A 152 8.16 -21.93 25.18
C ASP A 152 8.98 -21.85 23.88
N THR A 153 9.54 -20.67 23.64
CA THR A 153 10.33 -20.35 22.43
C THR A 153 11.80 -20.08 22.74
N ASN A 154 12.24 -20.34 23.98
CA ASN A 154 13.59 -20.06 24.45
C ASN A 154 14.02 -18.59 24.19
N GLY A 155 13.05 -17.66 24.26
CA GLY A 155 13.26 -16.23 24.02
C GLY A 155 13.34 -15.81 22.55
N THR A 156 13.07 -16.71 21.60
CA THR A 156 13.07 -16.39 20.17
C THR A 156 11.79 -15.66 19.78
N LEU A 157 11.94 -14.56 19.02
CA LEU A 157 10.81 -13.78 18.53
C LEU A 157 10.42 -14.21 17.12
N TYR A 158 9.13 -14.49 16.94
CA TYR A 158 8.54 -14.87 15.66
C TYR A 158 7.56 -13.82 15.16
N THR A 159 7.49 -13.67 13.84
CA THR A 159 6.39 -12.92 13.21
C THR A 159 5.10 -13.72 13.29
N THR A 160 3.96 -13.03 13.21
CA THR A 160 2.64 -13.67 13.22
C THR A 160 2.51 -14.73 12.11
N GLU A 161 3.05 -14.46 10.92
CA GLU A 161 3.06 -15.42 9.81
C GLU A 161 3.95 -16.64 10.11
N ALA A 162 5.20 -16.42 10.50
CA ALA A 162 6.13 -17.51 10.81
C ALA A 162 5.58 -18.38 11.94
N TRP A 163 4.93 -17.78 12.92
CA TRP A 163 4.26 -18.50 14.01
C TRP A 163 3.10 -19.37 13.51
N ALA A 164 2.19 -18.81 12.71
CA ALA A 164 1.07 -19.57 12.16
C ALA A 164 1.56 -20.76 11.30
N CYS A 165 2.56 -20.54 10.44
CA CYS A 165 3.12 -21.59 9.59
C CYS A 165 3.87 -22.67 10.39
N MET A 166 4.57 -22.27 11.45
CA MET A 166 5.21 -23.20 12.37
C MET A 166 4.20 -24.05 13.15
N MET A 167 3.11 -23.45 13.63
CA MET A 167 2.03 -24.18 14.31
C MET A 167 1.33 -25.15 13.34
N GLU A 168 1.13 -24.77 12.09
CA GLU A 168 0.63 -25.69 11.06
C GLU A 168 1.60 -26.87 10.87
N ARG A 169 2.91 -26.61 10.84
CA ARG A 169 3.91 -27.64 10.56
C ARG A 169 4.07 -28.65 11.70
N PHE A 170 4.14 -28.19 12.94
CA PHE A 170 4.50 -29.03 14.09
C PHE A 170 3.32 -29.38 14.99
N TYR A 171 2.27 -28.56 15.00
CA TYR A 171 1.15 -28.66 15.95
C TYR A 171 -0.21 -28.69 15.23
N ALA A 172 -0.26 -29.17 13.99
CA ALA A 172 -1.47 -29.18 13.16
C ALA A 172 -2.71 -29.80 13.83
N SER A 173 -2.49 -30.85 14.63
CA SER A 173 -3.55 -31.58 15.34
C SER A 173 -4.10 -30.83 16.55
N GLN A 174 -3.29 -29.97 17.17
CA GLN A 174 -3.64 -29.21 18.36
C GLN A 174 -4.18 -27.83 18.01
N GLU A 175 -3.67 -27.23 16.92
CA GLU A 175 -3.97 -25.86 16.51
C GLU A 175 -4.59 -25.83 15.10
N PRO A 176 -5.86 -26.24 14.93
CA PRO A 176 -6.49 -26.32 13.60
C PRO A 176 -6.64 -24.96 12.90
N TRP A 177 -6.58 -23.85 13.64
CA TRP A 177 -6.60 -22.50 13.06
C TRP A 177 -5.32 -22.19 12.26
N ALA A 178 -4.20 -22.81 12.62
CA ALA A 178 -2.87 -22.46 12.12
C ALA A 178 -2.75 -22.65 10.61
N LYS A 179 -3.33 -23.73 10.08
CA LYS A 179 -3.34 -24.03 8.64
C LYS A 179 -3.96 -22.91 7.82
N LYS A 180 -5.15 -22.46 8.22
CA LYS A 180 -5.85 -21.39 7.51
C LYS A 180 -5.08 -20.07 7.65
N SER A 181 -4.66 -19.73 8.87
CA SER A 181 -3.95 -18.47 9.13
C SER A 181 -2.59 -18.40 8.42
N CYS A 182 -1.82 -19.49 8.34
CA CYS A 182 -0.57 -19.51 7.57
C CYS A 182 -0.83 -19.25 6.08
N SER A 183 -1.79 -19.97 5.49
CA SER A 183 -2.16 -19.81 4.07
C SER A 183 -2.61 -18.38 3.76
N ASP A 184 -3.49 -17.83 4.59
CA ASP A 184 -4.05 -16.50 4.39
C ASP A 184 -2.98 -15.41 4.56
N LEU A 185 -2.14 -15.47 5.61
CA LEU A 185 -1.05 -14.51 5.83
C LEU A 185 -0.01 -14.54 4.71
N LYS A 186 0.38 -15.73 4.26
CA LYS A 186 1.28 -15.91 3.13
C LYS A 186 0.70 -15.32 1.84
N THR A 187 -0.60 -15.52 1.62
CA THR A 187 -1.33 -14.93 0.49
C THR A 187 -1.34 -13.40 0.60
N GLY A 188 -1.63 -12.86 1.78
CA GLY A 188 -1.59 -11.42 2.07
C GLY A 188 -0.24 -10.79 1.75
N ARG A 189 0.87 -11.45 2.15
CA ARG A 189 2.22 -11.04 1.76
C ARG A 189 2.40 -11.06 0.24
N ILE A 190 2.05 -12.15 -0.43
CA ILE A 190 2.27 -12.28 -1.87
C ILE A 190 1.50 -11.21 -2.65
N LEU A 191 0.33 -10.78 -2.18
CA LEU A 191 -0.46 -9.70 -2.78
C LEU A 191 0.23 -8.33 -2.79
N THR A 192 1.28 -8.12 -1.98
CA THR A 192 2.08 -6.87 -2.06
C THR A 192 2.76 -6.68 -3.42
N ILE A 193 3.09 -7.77 -4.12
CA ILE A 193 3.71 -7.72 -5.44
C ILE A 193 2.74 -7.13 -6.47
N PRO A 194 1.55 -7.72 -6.73
CA PRO A 194 0.61 -7.13 -7.67
C PRO A 194 0.11 -5.75 -7.23
N MET A 195 0.00 -5.45 -5.92
CA MET A 195 -0.29 -4.08 -5.45
C MET A 195 0.76 -3.07 -5.92
N THR A 196 2.05 -3.43 -5.81
CA THR A 196 3.16 -2.57 -6.26
C THR A 196 3.12 -2.36 -7.77
N VAL A 197 2.82 -3.41 -8.54
CA VAL A 197 2.66 -3.32 -10.01
C VAL A 197 1.49 -2.40 -10.36
N CYS A 198 0.34 -2.54 -9.70
CA CYS A 198 -0.81 -1.65 -9.90
C CYS A 198 -0.46 -0.20 -9.56
N ALA A 199 0.24 0.05 -8.46
CA ALA A 199 0.68 1.41 -8.10
C ALA A 199 1.64 2.00 -9.14
N LEU A 200 2.53 1.20 -9.74
CA LEU A 200 3.40 1.62 -10.83
C LEU A 200 2.60 2.02 -12.07
N VAL A 201 1.60 1.23 -12.45
CA VAL A 201 0.70 1.55 -13.58
C VAL A 201 -0.07 2.83 -13.30
N LEU A 202 -0.61 3.01 -12.09
CA LEU A 202 -1.33 4.23 -11.71
C LEU A 202 -0.42 5.48 -11.76
N ALA A 203 0.84 5.36 -11.32
CA ALA A 203 1.83 6.43 -11.43
C ALA A 203 2.19 6.75 -12.89
N ALA A 204 2.37 5.73 -13.73
CA ALA A 204 2.61 5.93 -15.15
C ALA A 204 1.42 6.63 -15.84
N LEU A 205 0.19 6.21 -15.52
CA LEU A 205 -1.03 6.83 -16.04
C LEU A 205 -1.19 8.28 -15.59
N SER A 206 -0.90 8.60 -14.33
CA SER A 206 -1.01 9.97 -13.82
C SER A 206 0.03 10.89 -14.48
N LEU A 207 1.27 10.43 -14.62
CA LEU A 207 2.33 11.14 -15.34
C LEU A 207 1.98 11.34 -16.81
N TRP A 208 1.41 10.32 -17.46
CA TRP A 208 0.94 10.43 -18.84
C TRP A 208 -0.16 11.50 -19.00
N GLN A 209 -1.11 11.60 -18.07
CA GLN A 209 -2.12 12.68 -18.10
C GLN A 209 -1.47 14.06 -18.02
N VAL A 210 -0.46 14.23 -17.16
CA VAL A 210 0.27 15.49 -17.03
C VAL A 210 1.08 15.81 -18.28
N GLN A 211 1.76 14.81 -18.87
CA GLN A 211 2.52 14.98 -20.12
C GLN A 211 1.63 15.51 -21.26
N ARG A 212 0.41 14.99 -21.40
CA ARG A 212 -0.57 15.49 -22.40
C ARG A 212 -0.96 16.95 -22.22
N ARG A 213 -0.68 17.55 -21.06
CA ARG A 213 -0.97 18.96 -20.75
C ARG A 213 0.25 19.88 -20.78
N GLY A 214 1.38 19.40 -21.29
CA GLY A 214 2.64 20.15 -21.32
C GLY A 214 3.64 19.72 -20.25
N GLY A 215 3.41 18.59 -19.58
CA GLY A 215 4.36 17.96 -18.67
C GLY A 215 4.58 18.74 -17.37
N PHE A 216 5.76 18.56 -16.77
CA PHE A 216 6.12 19.24 -15.52
C PHE A 216 6.15 20.77 -15.63
N ARG A 217 6.35 21.32 -16.83
CA ARG A 217 6.28 22.78 -17.04
C ARG A 217 4.88 23.32 -16.73
N TRP A 218 3.82 22.59 -17.11
CA TRP A 218 2.44 22.96 -16.78
C TRP A 218 2.16 22.90 -15.28
N LEU A 219 2.72 21.90 -14.57
CA LEU A 219 2.59 21.79 -13.12
C LEU A 219 3.24 22.96 -12.37
N LEU A 220 4.41 23.40 -12.82
CA LEU A 220 5.22 24.40 -12.13
C LEU A 220 4.87 25.84 -12.48
N HIS A 221 4.59 26.15 -13.76
CA HIS A 221 4.48 27.54 -14.23
C HIS A 221 3.06 27.98 -14.59
N GLY A 222 2.06 27.10 -14.52
CA GLY A 222 0.70 27.42 -14.96
C GLY A 222 0.63 27.79 -16.45
N GLN A 223 -0.58 28.04 -16.96
CA GLN A 223 -0.86 28.28 -18.39
C GLN A 223 -0.24 29.57 -18.99
N GLY A 224 0.57 30.32 -18.25
CA GLY A 224 1.16 31.57 -18.69
C GLY A 224 2.42 31.35 -19.54
N ARG A 225 2.24 31.19 -20.86
CA ARG A 225 3.21 31.33 -21.99
C ARG A 225 3.17 30.16 -22.99
N MET A 226 1.99 29.82 -23.50
CA MET A 226 1.85 29.11 -24.79
C MET A 226 1.27 30.07 -25.85
N ALA A 227 1.65 31.35 -25.79
CA ALA A 227 1.52 32.29 -26.89
C ALA A 227 2.91 32.48 -27.52
N MET A 228 2.94 32.56 -28.85
CA MET A 228 4.12 32.62 -29.72
C MET A 228 4.84 31.29 -29.95
N LYS A 229 4.45 30.58 -31.01
CA LYS A 229 5.21 30.59 -32.27
C LYS A 229 4.43 29.84 -33.36
N SER A 230 3.36 30.47 -33.87
CA SER A 230 2.88 30.19 -35.22
C SER A 230 3.51 31.24 -36.12
N GLU A 231 4.79 31.08 -36.40
CA GLU A 231 5.50 31.89 -37.38
C GLU A 231 4.97 31.45 -38.75
N SER A 232 4.13 32.29 -39.31
CA SER A 232 3.66 32.23 -40.69
C SER A 232 4.85 32.02 -41.61
N ILE A 233 4.85 30.90 -42.34
CA ILE A 233 5.68 30.72 -43.53
C ILE A 233 4.96 31.48 -44.65
N PRO A 234 5.46 32.65 -45.10
CA PRO A 234 5.00 33.21 -46.36
C PRO A 234 5.51 32.30 -47.49
N LEU A 235 4.58 31.85 -48.34
CA LEU A 235 4.85 31.30 -49.67
C LEU A 235 5.44 32.39 -50.56
#